data_AF-A0AAV9YYE3-F1
#
_entry.id   AF-A0AAV9YYE3-F1
#
_cell.length_a   1.000
_cell.length_b   1.000
_cell.length_c   1.000
_cell.angle_alpha   90.00
_cell.angle_beta   90.00
_cell.angle_gamma   90.00
#
_symmetry.space_group_name_H-M   'P 1'
#
loop_
_entity.id
_entity.type
_entity.pdbx_description
1 polymer ?
#
loop_
_entity_poly.entity_id
_entity_poly.type
_entity_poly.pdbx_seq_one_letter_code
_entity_poly.pdbx_strand_id
1 'polypeptide(L)'
;PPGTQVASLDQAHAFRCSAVLPRHKWALPVMWRDSIWPDHTFPFGLCTSGNVQGTVADAFVDILDAHDIGPTPKWVDDFEFFRFP
;
A
#
# COMPACT_ATOMS: atom_id res chain seq x y z
N PRO A 1 -1.36 -26.64 -8.63
CA PRO A 1 -1.87 -28.00 -8.95
C PRO A 1 -3.33 -27.93 -9.42
N PRO A 2 -3.92 -28.97 -10.03
CA PRO A 2 -5.37 -29.02 -10.23
C PRO A 2 -6.09 -28.75 -8.90
N GLY A 3 -7.03 -27.80 -8.87
CA GLY A 3 -7.73 -27.37 -7.65
C GLY A 3 -7.08 -26.20 -6.90
N THR A 4 -5.91 -25.72 -7.31
CA THR A 4 -5.34 -24.47 -6.78
C THR A 4 -6.23 -23.29 -7.13
N GLN A 5 -6.44 -22.40 -6.17
CA GLN A 5 -7.16 -21.14 -6.34
C GLN A 5 -6.25 -19.98 -5.96
N VAL A 6 -6.48 -18.82 -6.57
CA VAL A 6 -5.83 -17.57 -6.22
C VAL A 6 -6.88 -16.46 -6.19
N ALA A 7 -6.80 -15.60 -5.19
CA ALA A 7 -7.55 -14.34 -5.15
C ALA A 7 -6.56 -13.18 -5.24
N SER A 8 -6.70 -12.40 -6.30
CA SER A 8 -5.92 -11.18 -6.53
C SER A 8 -6.70 -9.97 -6.02
N LEU A 9 -6.09 -9.20 -5.13
CA LEU A 9 -6.68 -8.01 -4.54
C LEU A 9 -5.74 -6.82 -4.77
N ASP A 10 -6.34 -5.70 -5.18
CA ASP A 10 -5.71 -4.39 -5.30
C ASP A 10 -6.35 -3.45 -4.25
N GLN A 11 -5.53 -2.86 -3.38
CA GLN A 11 -6.02 -1.92 -2.38
C GLN A 11 -6.37 -0.56 -3.01
N ALA A 12 -7.66 -0.28 -3.09
CA ALA A 12 -8.15 1.01 -3.58
C ALA A 12 -7.49 2.21 -2.89
N HIS A 13 -6.94 3.12 -3.70
CA HIS A 13 -6.29 4.35 -3.25
C HIS A 13 -5.13 4.14 -2.26
N ALA A 14 -4.32 3.09 -2.42
CA ALA A 14 -3.35 2.65 -1.41
C ALA A 14 -2.48 3.77 -0.81
N PHE A 15 -1.86 4.63 -1.63
CA PHE A 15 -1.04 5.74 -1.12
C PHE A 15 -1.84 6.77 -0.32
N ARG A 16 -3.13 6.96 -0.64
CA ARG A 16 -4.02 7.85 0.10
C ARG A 16 -4.45 7.28 1.45
N CYS A 17 -4.24 5.99 1.71
CA CYS A 17 -4.44 5.37 3.03
C CYS A 17 -3.25 5.59 3.98
N SER A 18 -2.11 6.04 3.46
CA SER A 18 -0.92 6.36 4.25
C SER A 18 -0.86 7.85 4.58
N ALA A 19 -0.96 8.20 5.86
CA ALA A 19 -0.93 9.60 6.31
C ALA A 19 0.49 10.20 6.30
N VAL A 20 0.62 11.45 5.86
CA VAL A 20 1.87 12.20 5.95
C VAL A 20 1.97 12.83 7.34
N LEU A 21 3.07 12.56 8.04
CA LEU A 21 3.35 13.18 9.34
C LEU A 21 3.34 14.71 9.21
N PRO A 22 2.72 15.46 10.15
CA PRO A 22 2.63 16.92 10.06
C PRO A 22 3.96 17.62 9.79
N ARG A 23 5.04 17.14 10.41
CA ARG A 23 6.42 17.67 10.23
C ARG A 23 7.02 17.46 8.84
N HIS A 24 6.41 16.64 7.97
CA HIS A 24 6.89 16.38 6.60
C HIS A 24 6.00 17.03 5.53
N LYS A 25 4.82 17.57 5.88
CA LYS A 25 3.87 18.13 4.91
C LYS A 25 4.42 19.30 4.10
N TRP A 26 5.34 20.06 4.68
CA TRP A 26 6.00 21.17 3.99
C TRP A 26 6.77 20.75 2.73
N ALA A 27 7.15 19.46 2.63
CA ALA A 27 7.88 18.92 1.49
C ALA A 27 6.97 18.44 0.34
N LEU A 28 5.64 18.43 0.54
CA LEU A 28 4.66 17.97 -0.44
C LEU A 28 3.61 19.05 -0.80
N PRO A 29 3.99 20.30 -1.14
CA PRO A 29 3.04 21.29 -1.63
C PRO A 29 2.78 21.14 -3.13
N VAL A 30 1.52 21.29 -3.53
CA VAL A 30 1.12 21.49 -4.92
C VAL A 30 0.55 22.90 -5.07
N MET A 31 1.07 23.67 -6.02
CA MET A 31 0.47 24.95 -6.38
C MET A 31 -0.60 24.74 -7.45
N TRP A 32 -1.81 25.22 -7.20
CA TRP A 32 -2.91 25.17 -8.16
C TRP A 32 -3.85 26.36 -7.94
N ARG A 33 -4.15 27.09 -9.02
CA ARG A 33 -5.01 28.29 -9.02
C ARG A 33 -4.64 29.29 -7.91
N ASP A 34 -3.39 29.76 -7.96
CA ASP A 34 -2.83 30.75 -7.01
C ASP A 34 -2.89 30.33 -5.53
N SER A 35 -3.13 29.06 -5.25
CA SER A 35 -3.24 28.49 -3.90
C SER A 35 -2.25 27.34 -3.73
N ILE A 36 -1.78 27.15 -2.49
CA ILE A 36 -0.88 26.06 -2.09
C ILE A 36 -1.69 25.00 -1.36
N TRP A 37 -1.62 23.76 -1.85
CA TRP A 37 -2.33 22.60 -1.33
C TRP A 37 -1.30 21.58 -0.83
N PRO A 38 -1.04 21.48 0.47
CA PRO A 38 -0.18 20.44 1.01
C PRO A 38 -0.91 19.09 1.00
N ASP A 39 -0.23 18.03 0.56
CA ASP A 39 -0.78 16.69 0.66
C ASP A 39 -0.83 16.20 2.13
N HIS A 40 -2.00 15.69 2.54
CA HIS A 40 -2.20 15.13 3.87
C HIS A 40 -1.89 13.63 3.95
N THR A 41 -1.85 12.97 2.79
CA THR A 41 -1.57 11.55 2.60
C THR A 41 -0.55 11.40 1.47
N PHE A 42 0.10 10.25 1.38
CA PHE A 42 1.16 10.07 0.39
C PHE A 42 0.61 10.22 -1.04
N PRO A 43 1.22 11.06 -1.90
CA PRO A 43 0.75 11.27 -3.26
C PRO A 43 1.22 10.14 -4.19
N PHE A 44 0.53 10.00 -5.32
CA PHE A 44 1.00 9.18 -6.42
C PHE A 44 2.23 9.84 -7.09
N GLY A 45 3.19 9.03 -7.53
CA GLY A 45 4.39 9.50 -8.24
C GLY A 45 5.56 9.95 -7.35
N LEU A 46 5.38 10.03 -6.03
CA LEU A 46 6.50 10.23 -5.11
C LEU A 46 7.27 8.91 -4.94
N CYS A 47 8.59 8.94 -5.15
CA CYS A 47 9.44 7.75 -5.15
C CYS A 47 9.32 6.89 -3.89
N THR A 48 9.05 7.51 -2.73
CA THR A 48 8.93 6.81 -1.45
C THR A 48 7.52 6.32 -1.13
N SER A 49 6.49 6.72 -1.87
CA SER A 49 5.10 6.33 -1.58
C SER A 49 4.90 4.82 -1.62
N GLY A 50 5.50 4.16 -2.62
CA GLY A 50 5.46 2.70 -2.75
C GLY A 50 6.07 1.98 -1.56
N ASN A 51 7.20 2.46 -1.03
CA ASN A 51 7.82 1.83 0.14
C ASN A 51 7.04 2.09 1.43
N VAL A 52 6.46 3.28 1.60
CA VAL A 52 5.66 3.61 2.78
C VAL A 52 4.41 2.72 2.84
N GLN A 53 3.66 2.63 1.75
CA GLN A 53 2.52 1.71 1.67
C GLN A 53 2.98 0.25 1.75
N GLY A 54 4.06 -0.09 1.03
CA GLY A 54 4.59 -1.45 0.98
C GLY A 54 5.00 -1.99 2.34
N THR A 55 5.53 -1.14 3.23
CA THR A 55 5.90 -1.52 4.60
C THR A 55 4.66 -1.85 5.46
N VAL A 56 3.55 -1.14 5.26
CA VAL A 56 2.28 -1.45 5.92
C VAL A 56 1.73 -2.78 5.39
N ALA A 57 1.83 -3.01 4.08
CA ALA A 57 1.47 -4.28 3.45
C ALA A 57 2.35 -5.46 3.90
N ASP A 58 3.66 -5.24 4.10
CA ASP A 58 4.58 -6.23 4.69
C ASP A 58 4.07 -6.66 6.07
N ALA A 59 3.76 -5.71 6.95
CA ALA A 59 3.24 -6.01 8.28
C ALA A 59 1.91 -6.79 8.24
N PHE A 60 1.07 -6.55 7.23
CA PHE A 60 -0.15 -7.33 7.04
C PHE A 60 0.15 -8.77 6.60
N VAL A 61 1.10 -8.98 5.67
CA VAL A 61 1.55 -10.32 5.28
C VAL A 61 2.16 -11.07 6.47
N ASP A 62 2.97 -10.40 7.31
CA ASP A 62 3.53 -11.00 8.52
C ASP A 62 2.43 -11.49 9.48
N ILE A 63 1.32 -10.74 9.61
CA ILE A 63 0.17 -11.14 10.40
C ILE A 63 -0.52 -12.37 9.79
N LEU A 64 -0.72 -12.39 8.47
CA LEU A 64 -1.34 -13.53 7.78
C LEU A 64 -0.50 -14.80 7.95
N ASP A 65 0.82 -14.69 7.79
CA ASP A 65 1.77 -15.80 7.97
C ASP A 65 1.74 -16.34 9.40
N ALA A 66 1.72 -15.44 10.40
CA ALA A 66 1.57 -15.83 11.81
C ALA A 66 0.25 -16.55 12.14
N HIS A 67 -0.73 -16.50 11.23
CA HIS A 67 -2.02 -17.18 11.31
C HIS A 67 -2.16 -18.36 10.34
N ASP A 68 -1.06 -18.82 9.73
CA ASP A 68 -1.05 -19.90 8.72
C ASP A 68 -1.94 -19.59 7.50
N ILE A 69 -2.14 -18.30 7.18
CA ILE A 69 -2.87 -17.85 5.99
C ILE A 69 -1.85 -17.52 4.90
N GLY A 70 -1.69 -18.43 3.95
CA GLY A 70 -0.77 -18.20 2.85
C GLY A 70 -0.51 -19.41 1.93
N PRO A 71 0.37 -19.26 0.94
CA PRO A 71 1.26 -18.10 0.76
C PRO A 71 0.53 -16.87 0.18
N THR A 72 0.94 -15.69 0.65
CA THR A 72 0.41 -14.38 0.21
C THR A 72 1.54 -13.48 -0.28
N PRO A 73 2.10 -13.70 -1.49
CA PRO A 73 3.01 -12.73 -2.08
C PRO A 73 2.29 -11.40 -2.32
N LYS A 74 3.03 -10.31 -2.17
CA LYS A 74 2.54 -8.95 -2.38
C LYS A 74 3.49 -8.12 -3.22
N TRP A 75 2.95 -7.10 -3.87
CA TRP A 75 3.70 -6.04 -4.51
C TRP A 75 3.06 -4.70 -4.19
N VAL A 76 3.68 -3.95 -3.26
CA VAL A 76 3.14 -2.67 -2.76
C VAL A 76 1.73 -2.84 -2.18
N ASP A 77 0.69 -2.65 -2.98
CA ASP A 77 -0.73 -2.72 -2.67
C ASP A 77 -1.47 -3.91 -3.31
N ASP A 78 -0.80 -4.64 -4.19
CA ASP A 78 -1.29 -5.89 -4.77
C ASP A 78 -1.03 -7.07 -3.82
N PHE A 79 -2.04 -7.92 -3.62
CA PHE A 79 -1.94 -9.16 -2.84
C PHE A 79 -2.48 -10.34 -3.64
N GLU A 80 -1.77 -11.47 -3.58
CA GLU A 80 -2.22 -12.71 -4.18
C GLU A 80 -2.39 -13.78 -3.10
N PHE A 81 -3.61 -14.16 -2.79
CA PHE A 81 -3.89 -15.18 -1.77
C PHE A 81 -4.01 -16.55 -2.42
N PHE A 82 -3.00 -17.39 -2.23
CA PHE A 82 -3.03 -18.75 -2.76
C PHE A 82 -3.73 -19.70 -1.81
N ARG A 83 -4.50 -20.62 -2.41
CA ARG A 83 -4.99 -21.81 -1.74
C ARG A 83 -4.62 -23.03 -2.58
N PHE A 84 -3.88 -23.96 -1.97
CA PHE A 84 -3.56 -25.24 -2.57
C PHE A 84 -4.60 -26.31 -2.17
N PRO A 85 -4.74 -27.39 -2.97
CA PRO A 85 -5.58 -28.54 -2.62
C PRO A 85 -5.14 -29.25 -1.34
#